data_AF-A0A9P8FWR0-F1
#
_entry.id   AF-A0A9P8FWR0-F1
#
_cell.length_a   1.000
_cell.length_b   1.000
_cell.length_c   1.000
_cell.angle_alpha   90.00
_cell.angle_beta   90.00
_cell.angle_gamma   90.00
#
_symmetry.space_group_name_H-M   'P 1'
#
loop_
_entity.id
_entity.type
_entity.pdbx_description
1 polymer ?
#
loop_
_entity_poly.entity_id
_entity_poly.type
_entity_poly.pdbx_seq_one_letter_code
_entity_poly.pdbx_strand_id
1 'polypeptide(L)'
;MPPNVMNALIEGTGADIRQVVNMISTAKLDQSAMDYDKGKEMSKAWEKHVVLKPWDITSKILGGGMFQAASKSTLNDKIELYFNDHEFSPLMLQENYLGTKPILAADAPNAKMANLKTLELSSQAADSISDGDLVDRMIHGSQQQWSLMPTHAIMSFVRPASFVAGSQAGSQTRFTSWLGKNSTYGKLSRQVKEIQGHMRLRTSGDRHETRQQYLPTLWQNLVKKLEVEGKEAVPEVIQLMDQYFLTKDDFDAILELGVGPMDQERVKLETQTKATFTRMYNAQSHPLPFMKASSVVNPSKKIAKDKPDLEEAMDDSEDEAILKDAAEDDAEEEEDMDPTKDKYIAKPKKKKAPAAKGKGKKKADSGDEDDEEEKPKPAAKKKAPAKPRAKK
;
A
#
# COMPACT_ATOMS: atom_id res chain seq x y z
N MET A 1 -42.90 -17.15 7.96
CA MET A 1 -42.28 -15.89 8.43
C MET A 1 -43.13 -14.73 7.93
N PRO A 2 -43.60 -13.81 8.79
CA PRO A 2 -44.42 -12.67 8.36
C PRO A 2 -43.65 -11.68 7.45
N PRO A 3 -44.30 -11.00 6.49
CA PRO A 3 -43.64 -10.05 5.59
C PRO A 3 -42.90 -8.92 6.32
N ASN A 4 -43.45 -8.42 7.43
CA ASN A 4 -42.82 -7.34 8.20
C ASN A 4 -41.50 -7.77 8.84
N VAL A 5 -41.38 -9.03 9.24
CA VAL A 5 -40.13 -9.61 9.76
C VAL A 5 -39.13 -9.75 8.62
N MET A 6 -39.57 -10.22 7.45
CA MET A 6 -38.71 -10.30 6.26
C MET A 6 -38.13 -8.94 5.85
N ASN A 7 -38.95 -7.88 5.89
CA ASN A 7 -38.48 -6.52 5.59
C ASN A 7 -37.47 -6.01 6.62
N ALA A 8 -37.72 -6.21 7.92
CA ALA A 8 -36.78 -5.85 8.97
C ALA A 8 -35.44 -6.62 8.87
N LEU A 9 -35.47 -7.88 8.40
CA LEU A 9 -34.26 -8.65 8.11
C LEU A 9 -33.48 -8.10 6.91
N ILE A 10 -34.15 -7.76 5.82
CA ILE A 10 -33.53 -7.17 4.62
C ILE A 10 -32.93 -5.80 4.94
N GLU A 11 -33.61 -5.00 5.76
CA GLU A 11 -33.12 -3.69 6.21
C GLU A 11 -31.94 -3.85 7.18
N GLY A 12 -32.02 -4.78 8.14
CA GLY A 12 -30.97 -5.07 9.11
C GLY A 12 -29.67 -5.61 8.51
N THR A 13 -29.72 -6.44 7.48
CA THR A 13 -28.52 -6.89 6.74
C THR A 13 -28.00 -5.86 5.74
N GLY A 14 -28.64 -4.70 5.61
CA GLY A 14 -28.33 -3.70 4.59
C GLY A 14 -28.47 -4.24 3.16
N ALA A 15 -29.49 -5.07 2.94
CA ALA A 15 -29.83 -5.77 1.70
C ALA A 15 -28.77 -6.76 1.15
N ASP A 16 -27.85 -7.26 1.99
CA ASP A 16 -26.94 -8.34 1.60
C ASP A 16 -27.71 -9.67 1.43
N ILE A 17 -27.89 -10.11 0.18
CA ILE A 17 -28.67 -11.31 -0.16
C ILE A 17 -28.08 -12.58 0.48
N ARG A 18 -26.75 -12.68 0.63
CA ARG A 18 -26.10 -13.85 1.22
C ARG A 18 -26.36 -13.92 2.72
N GLN A 19 -26.23 -12.79 3.43
CA GLN A 19 -26.61 -12.71 4.84
C GLN A 19 -28.11 -12.98 5.03
N VAL A 20 -28.99 -12.39 4.23
CA VAL A 20 -30.45 -12.65 4.28
C VAL A 20 -30.76 -14.14 4.10
N VAL A 21 -30.14 -14.82 3.13
CA VAL A 21 -30.34 -16.26 2.91
C VAL A 21 -29.82 -17.10 4.09
N ASN A 22 -28.62 -16.80 4.60
CA ASN A 22 -28.06 -17.48 5.77
C ASN A 22 -28.96 -17.28 7.00
N MET A 23 -29.42 -16.06 7.24
CA MET A 23 -30.37 -15.70 8.28
C MET A 23 -31.67 -16.49 8.16
N ILE A 24 -32.35 -16.45 7.00
CA ILE A 24 -33.59 -17.21 6.77
C ILE A 24 -33.37 -18.71 6.97
N SER A 25 -32.21 -19.25 6.60
CA SER A 25 -31.86 -20.65 6.82
C SER A 25 -31.74 -20.99 8.31
N THR A 26 -31.10 -20.12 9.12
CA THR A 26 -31.02 -20.25 10.57
C THR A 26 -32.40 -20.15 11.24
N ALA A 27 -33.25 -19.19 10.85
CA ALA A 27 -34.63 -19.11 11.36
C ALA A 27 -35.46 -20.37 11.04
N LYS A 28 -35.23 -21.00 9.89
CA LYS A 28 -35.91 -22.25 9.49
C LYS A 28 -35.38 -23.48 10.24
N LEU A 29 -34.08 -23.49 10.59
CA LEU A 29 -33.49 -24.54 11.42
C LEU A 29 -34.00 -24.47 12.87
N ASP A 30 -34.21 -23.25 13.38
CA ASP A 30 -34.61 -23.02 14.76
C ASP A 30 -36.11 -23.25 15.02
N GLN A 31 -37.01 -22.86 14.08
CA GLN A 31 -38.47 -23.05 14.23
C GLN A 31 -39.21 -23.38 12.93
N SER A 32 -40.14 -24.34 12.99
CA SER A 32 -40.97 -24.78 11.84
C SER A 32 -42.15 -23.85 11.53
N ALA A 33 -42.61 -23.04 12.49
CA ALA A 33 -43.69 -22.08 12.31
C ALA A 33 -43.45 -20.79 13.13
N MET A 34 -43.13 -19.69 12.44
CA MET A 34 -43.01 -18.35 13.05
C MET A 34 -44.36 -17.66 13.15
N ASP A 35 -44.80 -17.40 14.38
CA ASP A 35 -45.96 -16.56 14.70
C ASP A 35 -45.58 -15.06 14.76
N TYR A 36 -46.56 -14.13 14.79
CA TYR A 36 -46.31 -12.68 14.72
C TYR A 36 -45.49 -12.16 15.91
N ASP A 37 -45.88 -12.49 17.15
CA ASP A 37 -45.19 -12.02 18.34
C ASP A 37 -43.78 -12.63 18.47
N LYS A 38 -43.63 -13.92 18.16
CA LYS A 38 -42.32 -14.58 18.05
C LYS A 38 -41.46 -13.95 16.96
N GLY A 39 -42.05 -13.54 15.85
CA GLY A 39 -41.36 -12.79 14.79
C GLY A 39 -40.81 -11.44 15.27
N LYS A 40 -41.52 -10.76 16.18
CA LYS A 40 -41.10 -9.49 16.80
C LYS A 40 -40.00 -9.69 17.85
N GLU A 41 -40.07 -10.77 18.64
CA GLU A 41 -39.00 -11.13 19.57
C GLU A 41 -37.74 -11.58 18.85
N MET A 42 -37.87 -12.41 17.80
CA MET A 42 -36.76 -12.79 16.92
C MET A 42 -36.16 -11.57 16.24
N SER A 43 -36.97 -10.64 15.69
CA SER A 43 -36.46 -9.38 15.11
C SER A 43 -35.64 -8.58 16.12
N LYS A 44 -36.07 -8.46 17.39
CA LYS A 44 -35.33 -7.76 18.45
C LYS A 44 -34.08 -8.50 18.92
N ALA A 45 -34.11 -9.83 18.97
CA ALA A 45 -32.92 -10.62 19.26
C ALA A 45 -31.90 -10.47 18.12
N TRP A 46 -32.38 -10.40 16.88
CA TRP A 46 -31.52 -10.30 15.70
C TRP A 46 -31.02 -8.88 15.47
N GLU A 47 -31.74 -7.82 15.85
CA GLU A 47 -31.22 -6.45 15.96
C GLU A 47 -29.95 -6.35 16.84
N LYS A 48 -29.76 -7.30 17.79
CA LYS A 48 -28.53 -7.40 18.61
C LYS A 48 -27.44 -8.27 17.98
N HIS A 49 -27.79 -9.16 17.04
CA HIS A 49 -26.86 -10.07 16.35
C HIS A 49 -26.53 -9.62 14.91
N VAL A 50 -27.21 -8.58 14.41
CA VAL A 50 -26.77 -7.80 13.25
C VAL A 50 -25.48 -7.09 13.65
N VAL A 51 -24.36 -7.59 13.14
CA VAL A 51 -23.06 -6.92 13.22
C VAL A 51 -23.21 -5.57 12.51
N LEU A 52 -23.23 -4.50 13.30
CA LEU A 52 -23.29 -3.14 12.79
C LEU A 52 -22.03 -2.86 11.96
N LYS A 53 -22.17 -2.21 10.80
CA LYS A 53 -21.01 -1.85 9.99
C LYS A 53 -20.20 -0.75 10.70
N PRO A 54 -18.87 -0.63 10.47
CA PRO A 54 -18.04 0.38 11.13
C PRO A 54 -18.55 1.82 11.00
N TRP A 55 -19.18 2.15 9.87
CA TRP A 55 -19.86 3.43 9.66
C TRP A 55 -21.05 3.64 10.61
N ASP A 56 -21.87 2.62 10.83
CA ASP A 56 -23.05 2.68 11.69
C ASP A 56 -22.64 2.74 13.17
N ILE A 57 -21.65 1.93 13.56
CA ILE A 57 -21.02 1.97 14.90
C ILE A 57 -20.55 3.39 15.22
N THR A 58 -19.76 3.98 14.31
CA THR A 58 -19.18 5.32 14.48
C THR A 58 -20.24 6.42 14.48
N SER A 59 -21.20 6.34 13.56
CA SER A 59 -22.29 7.34 13.47
C SER A 59 -23.20 7.29 14.71
N LYS A 60 -23.44 6.09 15.27
CA LYS A 60 -24.27 5.85 16.46
C LYS A 60 -23.61 6.35 17.75
N ILE A 61 -22.30 6.11 17.93
CA ILE A 61 -21.57 6.61 19.12
C ILE A 61 -21.38 8.14 19.05
N LEU A 62 -21.02 8.69 17.88
CA LEU A 62 -20.80 10.12 17.71
C LEU A 62 -22.11 10.93 17.63
N GLY A 63 -23.25 10.29 17.38
CA GLY A 63 -24.54 10.94 17.10
C GLY A 63 -25.23 11.61 18.29
N GLY A 64 -24.57 11.70 19.44
CA GLY A 64 -25.05 12.40 20.64
C GLY A 64 -26.15 11.68 21.43
N GLY A 65 -27.06 10.97 20.76
CA GLY A 65 -28.20 10.30 21.39
C GLY A 65 -27.84 9.31 22.51
N MET A 66 -26.65 8.70 22.45
CA MET A 66 -26.15 7.81 23.51
C MET A 66 -25.57 8.53 24.74
N PHE A 67 -25.29 9.82 24.64
CA PHE A 67 -24.68 10.64 25.70
C PHE A 67 -25.63 11.70 26.26
N GLN A 68 -26.85 11.83 25.73
CA GLN A 68 -27.90 12.66 26.33
C GLN A 68 -28.37 12.10 27.68
N ALA A 69 -28.72 12.99 28.61
CA ALA A 69 -29.23 12.62 29.94
C ALA A 69 -30.55 11.82 29.92
N ALA A 70 -31.32 11.91 28.83
CA ALA A 70 -32.53 11.11 28.60
C ALA A 70 -32.25 9.71 27.99
N SER A 71 -30.99 9.40 27.66
CA SER A 71 -30.64 8.12 27.05
C SER A 71 -30.73 6.98 28.06
N LYS A 72 -31.22 5.83 27.59
CA LYS A 72 -31.23 4.57 28.34
C LYS A 72 -29.99 3.71 28.10
N SER A 73 -29.09 4.12 27.18
CA SER A 73 -27.89 3.35 26.84
C SER A 73 -26.91 3.32 28.01
N THR A 74 -26.63 2.14 28.54
CA THR A 74 -25.67 1.97 29.65
C THR A 74 -24.22 2.18 29.17
N LEU A 75 -23.26 2.14 30.09
CA LEU A 75 -21.84 2.09 29.71
C LEU A 75 -21.51 0.79 28.96
N ASN A 76 -22.12 -0.34 29.34
CA ASN A 76 -21.89 -1.63 28.70
C ASN A 76 -22.36 -1.61 27.24
N ASP A 77 -23.56 -1.07 26.98
CA ASP A 77 -24.12 -0.94 25.64
C ASP A 77 -23.20 -0.15 24.69
N LYS A 78 -22.40 0.79 25.21
CA LYS A 78 -21.43 1.58 24.42
C LYS A 78 -20.13 0.82 24.17
N ILE A 79 -19.72 -0.03 25.11
CA ILE A 79 -18.57 -0.92 24.99
C ILE A 79 -18.89 -2.06 24.01
N GLU A 80 -20.12 -2.60 24.06
CA GLU A 80 -20.63 -3.59 23.09
C GLU A 80 -20.57 -3.09 21.64
N LEU A 81 -20.72 -1.77 21.40
CA LEU A 81 -20.57 -1.20 20.06
C LEU A 81 -19.14 -1.35 19.51
N TYR A 82 -18.13 -1.12 20.34
CA TYR A 82 -16.74 -1.35 19.98
C TYR A 82 -16.50 -2.84 19.68
N PHE A 83 -17.07 -3.75 20.47
CA PHE A 83 -16.87 -5.19 20.29
C PHE A 83 -17.60 -5.80 19.07
N ASN A 84 -18.48 -5.06 18.38
CA ASN A 84 -18.97 -5.50 17.06
C ASN A 84 -17.86 -5.49 16.00
N ASP A 85 -16.88 -4.59 16.13
CA ASP A 85 -15.71 -4.48 15.26
C ASP A 85 -14.58 -3.75 16.00
N HIS A 86 -13.78 -4.50 16.76
CA HIS A 86 -12.74 -3.92 17.61
C HIS A 86 -11.51 -3.43 16.82
N GLU A 87 -11.35 -3.85 15.56
CA GLU A 87 -10.25 -3.46 14.69
C GLU A 87 -10.51 -2.09 14.06
N PHE A 88 -11.70 -1.90 13.47
CA PHE A 88 -12.05 -0.66 12.78
C PHE A 88 -12.67 0.40 13.69
N SER A 89 -13.32 0.06 14.81
CA SER A 89 -14.00 1.05 15.67
C SER A 89 -13.08 2.19 16.16
N PRO A 90 -11.85 1.93 16.68
CA PRO A 90 -10.92 2.99 17.07
C PRO A 90 -10.49 3.86 15.88
N LEU A 91 -10.12 3.23 14.75
CA LEU A 91 -9.63 3.91 13.56
C LEU A 91 -10.71 4.78 12.90
N MET A 92 -11.95 4.31 12.89
CA MET A 92 -13.10 5.06 12.39
C MET A 92 -13.47 6.21 13.32
N LEU A 93 -13.37 6.04 14.64
CA LEU A 93 -13.58 7.16 15.56
C LEU A 93 -12.49 8.22 15.40
N GLN A 94 -11.22 7.81 15.31
CA GLN A 94 -10.07 8.71 15.15
C GLN A 94 -10.14 9.55 13.86
N GLU A 95 -10.66 9.00 12.76
CA GLU A 95 -10.87 9.77 11.53
C GLU A 95 -12.03 10.78 11.65
N ASN A 96 -13.06 10.47 12.45
CA ASN A 96 -14.34 11.19 12.43
C ASN A 96 -14.66 12.07 13.65
N TYR A 97 -13.92 11.96 14.77
CA TYR A 97 -14.25 12.68 16.02
C TYR A 97 -14.29 14.21 15.85
N LEU A 98 -13.44 14.78 15.00
CA LEU A 98 -13.41 16.21 14.65
C LEU A 98 -14.57 16.66 13.73
N GLY A 99 -15.29 15.72 13.10
CA GLY A 99 -16.41 15.99 12.20
C GLY A 99 -17.74 16.29 12.91
N THR A 100 -17.71 16.53 14.22
CA THR A 100 -18.91 16.65 15.06
C THR A 100 -19.04 18.05 15.67
N LYS A 101 -20.28 18.43 16.02
CA LYS A 101 -20.59 19.58 16.87
C LYS A 101 -21.00 19.07 18.25
N PRO A 102 -20.12 19.14 19.27
CA PRO A 102 -20.37 18.52 20.57
C PRO A 102 -21.58 19.12 21.28
N ILE A 103 -22.43 18.28 21.89
CA ILE A 103 -23.56 18.74 22.71
C ILE A 103 -23.06 19.60 23.89
N LEU A 104 -21.92 19.22 24.50
CA LEU A 104 -21.30 19.93 25.61
C LEU A 104 -20.79 21.35 25.26
N ALA A 105 -20.74 21.71 23.97
CA ALA A 105 -20.41 23.05 23.51
C ALA A 105 -21.64 23.88 23.10
N ALA A 106 -22.85 23.31 23.15
CA ALA A 106 -24.09 23.96 22.70
C ALA A 106 -24.55 25.11 23.62
N ASP A 107 -24.33 24.99 24.93
CA ASP A 107 -24.75 25.99 25.94
C ASP A 107 -23.80 27.20 26.02
N ALA A 108 -22.82 27.32 25.13
CA ALA A 108 -21.85 28.40 25.16
C ALA A 108 -22.47 29.76 24.78
N PRO A 109 -22.20 30.85 25.52
CA PRO A 109 -22.93 32.12 25.39
C PRO A 109 -22.62 32.90 24.10
N ASN A 110 -21.57 32.54 23.36
CA ASN A 110 -21.27 33.10 22.06
C ASN A 110 -20.43 32.12 21.21
N ALA A 111 -20.41 32.33 19.90
CA ALA A 111 -19.72 31.44 18.94
C ALA A 111 -18.20 31.32 19.20
N LYS A 112 -17.54 32.34 19.77
CA LYS A 112 -16.11 32.28 20.08
C LYS A 112 -15.82 31.36 21.27
N MET A 113 -16.67 31.42 22.30
CA MET A 113 -16.62 30.52 23.46
C MET A 113 -17.05 29.10 23.09
N ALA A 114 -18.02 28.95 22.18
CA ALA A 114 -18.41 27.66 21.61
C ALA A 114 -17.22 26.98 20.93
N ASN A 115 -16.53 27.71 20.02
CA ASN A 115 -15.34 27.20 19.35
C ASN A 115 -14.20 26.87 20.32
N LEU A 116 -13.98 27.68 21.36
CA LEU A 116 -12.98 27.41 22.40
C LEU A 116 -13.34 26.14 23.20
N LYS A 117 -14.61 25.95 23.56
CA LYS A 117 -15.08 24.74 24.25
C LYS A 117 -14.99 23.51 23.36
N THR A 118 -15.35 23.61 22.07
CA THR A 118 -15.15 22.53 21.09
C THR A 118 -13.69 22.14 20.99
N LEU A 119 -12.76 23.10 20.90
CA LEU A 119 -11.32 22.82 20.85
C LEU A 119 -10.82 22.12 22.13
N GLU A 120 -11.28 22.55 23.30
CA GLU A 120 -10.96 21.90 24.58
C GLU A 120 -11.44 20.44 24.62
N LEU A 121 -12.67 20.18 24.16
CA LEU A 121 -13.25 18.83 24.09
C LEU A 121 -12.54 17.95 23.05
N SER A 122 -12.16 18.52 21.89
CA SER A 122 -11.34 17.83 20.89
C SER A 122 -9.96 17.48 21.42
N SER A 123 -9.33 18.33 22.25
CA SER A 123 -8.07 18.01 22.93
C SER A 123 -8.25 16.84 23.89
N GLN A 124 -9.26 16.88 24.76
CA GLN A 124 -9.55 15.78 25.71
C GLN A 124 -9.86 14.44 25.00
N ALA A 125 -10.50 14.50 23.83
CA ALA A 125 -10.70 13.33 22.99
C ALA A 125 -9.39 12.83 22.36
N ALA A 126 -8.52 13.72 21.88
CA ALA A 126 -7.22 13.37 21.33
C ALA A 126 -6.28 12.74 22.39
N ASP A 127 -6.24 13.30 23.60
CA ASP A 127 -5.51 12.74 24.74
C ASP A 127 -5.98 11.30 25.03
N SER A 128 -7.31 11.09 25.07
CA SER A 128 -7.88 9.76 25.29
C SER A 128 -7.59 8.77 24.16
N ILE A 129 -7.58 9.21 22.90
CA ILE A 129 -7.17 8.37 21.76
C ILE A 129 -5.69 7.99 21.89
N SER A 130 -4.83 8.91 22.37
CA SER A 130 -3.42 8.64 22.64
C SER A 130 -3.22 7.66 23.81
N ASP A 131 -4.02 7.77 24.88
CA ASP A 131 -4.06 6.77 25.95
C ASP A 131 -4.45 5.39 25.38
N GLY A 132 -5.40 5.39 24.43
CA GLY A 132 -5.85 4.20 23.70
C GLY A 132 -4.75 3.50 22.92
N ASP A 133 -3.97 4.23 22.13
CA ASP A 133 -2.82 3.70 21.35
C ASP A 133 -1.74 3.07 22.26
N LEU A 134 -1.53 3.60 23.47
CA LEU A 134 -0.63 2.96 24.44
C LEU A 134 -1.16 1.60 24.93
N VAL A 135 -2.48 1.46 25.11
CA VAL A 135 -3.11 0.19 25.48
C VAL A 135 -3.13 -0.78 24.29
N ASP A 136 -3.39 -0.30 23.08
CA ASP A 136 -3.39 -1.11 21.86
C ASP A 136 -2.03 -1.77 21.60
N ARG A 137 -0.93 -1.02 21.79
CA ARG A 137 0.44 -1.56 21.75
C ARG A 137 0.75 -2.63 22.81
N MET A 138 0.01 -2.67 23.92
CA MET A 138 0.10 -3.75 24.91
C MET A 138 -0.77 -4.96 24.53
N ILE A 139 -1.83 -4.78 23.76
CA ILE A 139 -2.68 -5.86 23.24
C ILE A 139 -1.98 -6.56 22.07
N HIS A 140 -1.46 -5.80 21.11
CA HIS A 140 -0.82 -6.29 19.88
C HIS A 140 0.71 -6.39 19.97
N GLY A 141 1.30 -6.20 21.16
CA GLY A 141 2.73 -6.35 21.40
C GLY A 141 3.18 -7.81 21.52
N SER A 142 4.48 -8.01 21.75
CA SER A 142 5.10 -9.35 21.88
C SER A 142 4.52 -10.21 23.01
N GLN A 143 3.93 -9.59 24.03
CA GLN A 143 3.06 -10.26 25.01
C GLN A 143 1.62 -9.80 24.79
N GLN A 144 0.78 -10.66 24.20
CA GLN A 144 -0.60 -10.28 23.85
C GLN A 144 -1.50 -10.18 25.09
N GLN A 145 -1.79 -8.96 25.53
CA GLN A 145 -2.63 -8.71 26.72
C GLN A 145 -4.11 -8.46 26.38
N TRP A 146 -4.77 -9.47 25.80
CA TRP A 146 -6.20 -9.40 25.41
C TRP A 146 -7.17 -9.02 26.55
N SER A 147 -6.76 -9.22 27.81
CA SER A 147 -7.49 -8.76 29.01
C SER A 147 -7.68 -7.24 29.08
N LEU A 148 -6.87 -6.47 28.36
CA LEU A 148 -6.95 -5.00 28.28
C LEU A 148 -7.96 -4.50 27.24
N MET A 149 -8.59 -5.35 26.43
CA MET A 149 -9.57 -4.92 25.42
C MET A 149 -10.71 -4.03 25.98
N PRO A 150 -11.31 -4.29 27.17
CA PRO A 150 -12.32 -3.39 27.73
C PRO A 150 -11.74 -2.01 28.11
N THR A 151 -10.48 -1.95 28.54
CA THR A 151 -9.77 -0.69 28.80
C THR A 151 -9.52 0.06 27.50
N HIS A 152 -9.12 -0.64 26.42
CA HIS A 152 -8.98 -0.05 25.10
C HIS A 152 -10.33 0.50 24.59
N ALA A 153 -11.41 -0.28 24.65
CA ALA A 153 -12.75 0.16 24.29
C ALA A 153 -13.19 1.44 25.00
N ILE A 154 -12.83 1.60 26.28
CA ILE A 154 -13.09 2.84 27.02
C ILE A 154 -12.21 3.98 26.49
N MET A 155 -10.88 3.79 26.41
CA MET A 155 -9.94 4.87 26.10
C MET A 155 -9.95 5.31 24.63
N SER A 156 -9.99 4.38 23.67
CA SER A 156 -9.95 4.70 22.24
C SER A 156 -11.32 4.90 21.59
N PHE A 157 -12.42 4.46 22.23
CA PHE A 157 -13.76 4.54 21.65
C PHE A 157 -14.79 5.30 22.50
N VAL A 158 -15.14 4.82 23.70
CA VAL A 158 -16.26 5.41 24.46
C VAL A 158 -15.93 6.77 25.08
N ARG A 159 -14.76 6.94 25.69
CA ARG A 159 -14.33 8.19 26.33
C ARG A 159 -14.11 9.33 25.32
N PRO A 160 -13.40 9.16 24.19
CA PRO A 160 -13.24 10.24 23.20
C PRO A 160 -14.58 10.68 22.63
N ALA A 161 -15.46 9.72 22.30
CA ALA A 161 -16.80 10.02 21.82
C ALA A 161 -17.61 10.79 22.87
N SER A 162 -17.48 10.50 24.16
CA SER A 162 -18.22 11.22 25.22
C SER A 162 -17.96 12.73 25.26
N PHE A 163 -16.77 13.19 24.85
CA PHE A 163 -16.43 14.61 24.80
C PHE A 163 -16.99 15.30 23.56
N VAL A 164 -16.98 14.62 22.40
CA VAL A 164 -17.31 15.25 21.11
C VAL A 164 -18.70 14.90 20.56
N ALA A 165 -19.40 13.91 21.12
CA ALA A 165 -20.67 13.43 20.57
C ALA A 165 -21.73 14.54 20.46
N GLY A 166 -22.44 14.53 19.33
CA GLY A 166 -23.45 15.53 19.02
C GLY A 166 -23.85 15.54 17.56
N SER A 167 -24.08 16.74 17.03
CA SER A 167 -24.60 16.89 15.67
C SER A 167 -23.50 16.68 14.63
N GLN A 168 -23.67 15.66 13.77
CA GLN A 168 -22.84 15.41 12.59
C GLN A 168 -23.22 16.29 11.38
N ALA A 169 -24.19 17.21 11.52
CA ALA A 169 -24.67 18.04 10.41
C ALA A 169 -23.56 18.87 9.74
N GLY A 170 -23.22 18.48 8.51
CA GLY A 170 -22.15 19.06 7.68
C GLY A 170 -20.93 18.16 7.50
N SER A 171 -20.85 17.02 8.20
CA SER A 171 -19.84 15.99 7.99
C SER A 171 -20.50 14.65 7.66
N GLN A 172 -19.84 13.86 6.80
CA GLN A 172 -20.21 12.47 6.55
C GLN A 172 -19.16 11.58 7.20
N THR A 173 -19.60 10.48 7.84
CA THR A 173 -18.70 9.48 8.42
C THR A 173 -17.82 8.86 7.32
N ARG A 174 -16.52 9.17 7.36
CA ARG A 174 -15.51 8.69 6.41
C ARG A 174 -14.91 7.37 6.88
N PHE A 175 -14.42 6.58 5.93
CA PHE A 175 -13.56 5.45 6.27
C PHE A 175 -12.18 5.94 6.71
N THR A 176 -11.50 5.18 7.57
CA THR A 176 -10.18 5.55 8.08
C THR A 176 -9.15 5.70 6.95
N SER A 177 -8.44 6.83 6.93
CA SER A 177 -7.32 7.07 6.02
C SER A 177 -6.01 6.47 6.52
N TRP A 178 -5.97 5.98 7.77
CA TRP A 178 -4.74 5.51 8.42
C TRP A 178 -4.12 4.31 7.72
N LEU A 179 -4.92 3.33 7.29
CA LEU A 179 -4.43 2.11 6.63
C LEU A 179 -3.66 2.40 5.33
N GLY A 180 -4.21 3.26 4.47
CA GLY A 180 -3.53 3.68 3.24
C GLY A 180 -2.26 4.50 3.50
N LYS A 181 -2.29 5.37 4.52
CA LYS A 181 -1.11 6.12 4.96
C LYS A 181 -0.02 5.21 5.54
N ASN A 182 -0.39 4.17 6.29
CA ASN A 182 0.54 3.22 6.88
C ASN A 182 1.24 2.37 5.81
N SER A 183 0.49 1.89 4.81
CA SER A 183 1.07 1.21 3.63
C SER A 183 2.04 2.11 2.87
N THR A 184 1.63 3.37 2.61
CA THR A 184 2.51 4.38 1.96
C THR A 184 3.77 4.63 2.79
N TYR A 185 3.65 4.77 4.11
CA TYR A 185 4.79 4.92 5.02
C TYR A 185 5.74 3.72 4.95
N GLY A 186 5.22 2.48 4.89
CA GLY A 186 6.00 1.26 4.70
C GLY A 186 6.81 1.29 3.40
N LYS A 187 6.17 1.61 2.27
CA LYS A 187 6.82 1.74 0.95
C LYS A 187 7.94 2.78 0.99
N LEU A 188 7.65 4.01 1.42
CA LEU A 188 8.61 5.11 1.47
C LEU A 188 9.77 4.81 2.45
N SER A 189 9.50 4.10 3.55
CA SER A 189 10.52 3.70 4.53
C SER A 189 11.46 2.62 3.98
N ARG A 190 10.98 1.71 3.11
CA ARG A 190 11.84 0.78 2.34
C ARG A 190 12.72 1.53 1.35
N GLN A 191 12.18 2.46 0.56
CA GLN A 191 12.95 3.29 -0.38
C GLN A 191 14.11 4.04 0.31
N VAL A 192 13.88 4.67 1.48
CA VAL A 192 14.97 5.33 2.23
C VAL A 192 16.02 4.32 2.70
N LYS A 193 15.64 3.09 3.08
CA LYS A 193 16.58 2.03 3.48
C LYS A 193 17.40 1.53 2.28
N GLU A 194 16.83 1.46 1.09
CA GLU A 194 17.52 1.09 -0.16
C GLU A 194 18.56 2.16 -0.54
N ILE A 195 18.15 3.44 -0.57
CA ILE A 195 19.05 4.59 -0.80
C ILE A 195 20.20 4.58 0.22
N GLN A 196 19.90 4.39 1.51
CA GLN A 196 20.91 4.30 2.58
C GLN A 196 21.85 3.10 2.40
N GLY A 197 21.35 1.97 1.90
CA GLY A 197 22.14 0.80 1.54
C GLY A 197 23.10 1.06 0.38
N HIS A 198 22.64 1.71 -0.68
CA HIS A 198 23.47 2.08 -1.83
C HIS A 198 24.56 3.10 -1.45
N MET A 199 24.19 4.15 -0.71
CA MET A 199 25.11 5.20 -0.29
C MET A 199 26.11 4.79 0.80
N ARG A 200 25.99 3.58 1.38
CA ARG A 200 26.72 3.15 2.58
C ARG A 200 28.25 3.16 2.46
N LEU A 201 28.80 3.05 1.24
CA LEU A 201 30.24 3.15 0.98
C LEU A 201 30.78 4.60 1.00
N ARG A 202 29.89 5.61 0.97
CA ARG A 202 30.23 7.04 0.91
C ARG A 202 29.67 7.85 2.07
N THR A 203 28.69 7.33 2.78
CA THR A 203 27.99 8.04 3.85
C THR A 203 28.00 7.26 5.15
N SER A 204 28.30 7.97 6.24
CA SER A 204 27.99 7.53 7.59
C SER A 204 26.65 8.11 7.98
N GLY A 205 25.63 7.27 8.11
CA GLY A 205 24.32 7.67 8.59
C GLY A 205 23.34 6.50 8.73
N ASP A 206 22.46 6.60 9.73
CA ASP A 206 21.27 5.76 9.80
C ASP A 206 20.22 6.17 8.74
N ARG A 207 19.21 5.32 8.48
CA ARG A 207 18.03 5.62 7.65
C ARG A 207 17.40 6.97 8.01
N HIS A 208 17.29 7.30 9.30
CA HIS A 208 16.68 8.55 9.74
C HIS A 208 17.55 9.79 9.44
N GLU A 209 18.88 9.67 9.51
CA GLU A 209 19.83 10.74 9.16
C GLU A 209 19.93 10.90 7.63
N THR A 210 19.91 9.80 6.90
CA THR A 210 19.85 9.77 5.43
C THR A 210 18.62 10.55 4.94
N ARG A 211 17.44 10.30 5.53
CA ARG A 211 16.20 11.02 5.22
C ARG A 211 16.26 12.51 5.54
N GLN A 212 16.85 12.89 6.67
CA GLN A 212 16.79 14.27 7.19
C GLN A 212 17.89 15.19 6.65
N GLN A 213 19.12 14.68 6.48
CA GLN A 213 20.30 15.49 6.17
C GLN A 213 20.78 15.30 4.72
N TYR A 214 20.92 14.05 4.29
CA TYR A 214 21.44 13.74 2.96
C TYR A 214 20.40 13.94 1.86
N LEU A 215 19.18 13.44 2.04
CA LEU A 215 18.15 13.46 0.99
C LEU A 215 17.79 14.87 0.49
N PRO A 216 17.63 15.92 1.33
CA PRO A 216 17.38 17.27 0.82
C PRO A 216 18.53 17.80 -0.05
N THR A 217 19.78 17.47 0.32
CA THR A 217 20.98 17.88 -0.43
C THR A 217 21.09 17.13 -1.77
N LEU A 218 20.79 15.83 -1.78
CA LEU A 218 20.69 15.03 -3.01
C LEU A 218 19.59 15.55 -3.93
N TRP A 219 18.40 15.85 -3.39
CA TRP A 219 17.28 16.37 -4.18
C TRP A 219 17.64 17.70 -4.87
N GLN A 220 18.37 18.60 -4.19
CA GLN A 220 18.85 19.84 -4.81
C GLN A 220 19.84 19.55 -5.95
N ASN A 221 20.83 18.70 -5.72
CA ASN A 221 21.89 18.45 -6.70
C ASN A 221 21.50 17.49 -7.84
N LEU A 222 20.41 16.73 -7.69
CA LEU A 222 19.87 15.80 -8.70
C LEU A 222 18.61 16.39 -9.35
N VAL A 223 17.50 16.43 -8.60
CA VAL A 223 16.16 16.79 -9.13
C VAL A 223 16.09 18.27 -9.47
N LYS A 224 16.46 19.16 -8.54
CA LYS A 224 16.36 20.61 -8.76
C LYS A 224 17.34 21.10 -9.83
N LYS A 225 18.53 20.52 -9.86
CA LYS A 225 19.53 20.81 -10.90
C LYS A 225 19.02 20.45 -12.31
N LEU A 226 18.42 19.27 -12.50
CA LEU A 226 17.77 18.93 -13.78
C LEU A 226 16.57 19.83 -14.14
N GLU A 227 15.87 20.39 -13.15
CA GLU A 227 14.77 21.34 -13.40
C GLU A 227 15.27 22.71 -13.87
N VAL A 228 16.39 23.21 -13.31
CA VAL A 228 16.91 24.55 -13.61
C VAL A 228 17.85 24.57 -14.82
N GLU A 229 18.77 23.61 -14.91
CA GLU A 229 19.82 23.54 -15.94
C GLU A 229 19.43 22.62 -17.12
N GLY A 230 18.37 21.83 -16.96
CA GLY A 230 17.84 20.98 -18.02
C GLY A 230 18.81 19.90 -18.51
N LYS A 231 18.83 19.67 -19.83
CA LYS A 231 19.61 18.60 -20.47
C LYS A 231 21.12 18.70 -20.28
N GLU A 232 21.65 19.89 -20.01
CA GLU A 232 23.10 20.13 -19.94
C GLU A 232 23.70 19.62 -18.63
N ALA A 233 22.89 19.56 -17.55
CA ALA A 233 23.27 19.00 -16.27
C ALA A 233 23.24 17.46 -16.20
N VAL A 234 22.62 16.78 -17.18
CA VAL A 234 22.48 15.31 -17.19
C VAL A 234 23.79 14.56 -16.93
N PRO A 235 24.94 14.92 -17.53
CA PRO A 235 26.21 14.22 -17.29
C PRO A 235 26.70 14.37 -15.84
N GLU A 236 26.55 15.56 -15.25
CA GLU A 236 26.97 15.85 -13.87
C GLU A 236 26.07 15.13 -12.86
N VAL A 237 24.77 15.08 -13.13
CA VAL A 237 23.78 14.37 -12.31
C VAL A 237 24.03 12.86 -12.32
N ILE A 238 24.31 12.26 -13.49
CA ILE A 238 24.72 10.85 -13.59
C ILE A 238 26.05 10.62 -12.85
N GLN A 239 27.01 11.53 -12.98
CA GLN A 239 28.29 11.44 -12.27
C GLN A 239 28.10 11.48 -10.75
N LEU A 240 27.20 12.32 -10.24
CA LEU A 240 26.88 12.38 -8.82
C LEU A 240 26.19 11.09 -8.33
N MET A 241 25.28 10.52 -9.14
CA MET A 241 24.69 9.22 -8.86
C MET A 241 25.76 8.13 -8.76
N ASP A 242 26.66 8.04 -9.73
CA ASP A 242 27.78 7.07 -9.73
C ASP A 242 28.74 7.25 -8.54
N GLN A 243 29.00 8.49 -8.12
CA GLN A 243 29.85 8.77 -6.96
C GLN A 243 29.28 8.16 -5.67
N TYR A 244 27.95 8.21 -5.51
CA TYR A 244 27.19 7.70 -4.36
C TYR A 244 26.57 6.31 -4.59
N PHE A 245 26.88 5.65 -5.72
CA PHE A 245 26.34 4.35 -6.12
C PHE A 245 24.80 4.31 -6.24
N LEU A 246 24.17 5.45 -6.50
CA LEU A 246 22.72 5.58 -6.66
C LEU A 246 22.28 5.06 -8.04
N THR A 247 21.19 4.33 -8.06
CA THR A 247 20.54 3.82 -9.27
C THR A 247 19.47 4.79 -9.78
N LYS A 248 18.98 4.55 -11.00
CA LYS A 248 17.80 5.25 -11.53
C LYS A 248 16.58 5.10 -10.61
N ASP A 249 16.41 3.94 -9.97
CA ASP A 249 15.27 3.70 -9.08
C ASP A 249 15.38 4.54 -7.81
N ASP A 250 16.60 4.75 -7.29
CA ASP A 250 16.88 5.70 -6.21
C ASP A 250 16.58 7.16 -6.61
N PHE A 251 16.87 7.55 -7.87
CA PHE A 251 16.53 8.89 -8.36
C PHE A 251 15.01 9.11 -8.37
N ASP A 252 14.25 8.14 -8.89
CA ASP A 252 12.78 8.20 -8.92
C ASP A 252 12.21 8.17 -7.48
N ALA A 253 12.82 7.42 -6.56
CA ALA A 253 12.47 7.44 -5.14
C ALA A 253 12.82 8.75 -4.42
N ILE A 254 13.97 9.38 -4.71
CA ILE A 254 14.35 10.71 -4.18
C ILE A 254 13.33 11.76 -4.61
N LEU A 255 12.79 11.65 -5.83
CA LEU A 255 11.71 12.50 -6.33
C LEU A 255 10.39 12.26 -5.57
N GLU A 256 9.95 11.00 -5.42
CA GLU A 256 8.73 10.62 -4.70
C GLU A 256 8.78 11.01 -3.20
N LEU A 257 9.96 10.89 -2.57
CA LEU A 257 10.19 11.25 -1.17
C LEU A 257 10.17 12.77 -0.92
N GLY A 258 10.08 13.61 -1.95
CA GLY A 258 10.03 15.06 -1.85
C GLY A 258 8.83 15.57 -1.04
N VAL A 259 9.02 16.57 -0.18
CA VAL A 259 7.95 17.18 0.63
C VAL A 259 8.02 18.71 0.62
N GLY A 260 6.84 19.36 0.70
CA GLY A 260 6.72 20.81 0.84
C GLY A 260 7.28 21.59 -0.37
N PRO A 261 8.40 22.33 -0.24
CA PRO A 261 9.07 22.94 -1.39
C PRO A 261 9.67 21.93 -2.38
N MET A 262 9.94 20.69 -1.94
CA MET A 262 10.57 19.62 -2.72
C MET A 262 9.57 18.61 -3.30
N ASP A 263 8.28 18.86 -3.10
CA ASP A 263 7.16 18.01 -3.53
C ASP A 263 7.17 17.75 -5.05
N GLN A 264 7.04 16.47 -5.43
CA GLN A 264 7.07 15.98 -6.82
C GLN A 264 6.04 16.68 -7.71
N GLU A 265 4.84 17.01 -7.21
CA GLU A 265 3.79 17.69 -8.01
C GLU A 265 4.23 19.08 -8.50
N ARG A 266 5.19 19.69 -7.80
CA ARG A 266 5.70 21.03 -8.09
C ARG A 266 6.85 21.03 -9.08
N VAL A 267 7.52 19.88 -9.27
CA VAL A 267 8.72 19.72 -10.10
C VAL A 267 8.34 19.55 -11.57
N LYS A 268 8.87 20.41 -12.45
CA LYS A 268 8.58 20.41 -13.90
C LYS A 268 9.81 20.12 -14.75
N LEU A 269 10.23 18.86 -14.74
CA LEU A 269 11.29 18.36 -15.63
C LEU A 269 10.81 18.28 -17.10
N GLU A 270 11.53 18.95 -18.00
CA GLU A 270 11.25 18.91 -19.45
C GLU A 270 11.36 17.48 -20.02
N THR A 271 10.45 17.12 -20.93
CA THR A 271 10.46 15.82 -21.63
C THR A 271 11.78 15.56 -22.37
N GLN A 272 12.42 16.58 -22.95
CA GLN A 272 13.74 16.43 -23.57
C GLN A 272 14.80 16.02 -22.54
N THR A 273 14.86 16.69 -21.38
CA THR A 273 15.77 16.36 -20.28
C THR A 273 15.57 14.93 -19.79
N LYS A 274 14.34 14.50 -19.54
CA LYS A 274 14.03 13.11 -19.14
C LYS A 274 14.49 12.08 -20.17
N ALA A 275 14.24 12.34 -21.46
CA ALA A 275 14.64 11.44 -22.54
C ALA A 275 16.17 11.37 -22.72
N THR A 276 16.88 12.48 -22.51
CA THR A 276 18.35 12.53 -22.53
C THR A 276 18.94 11.78 -21.32
N PHE A 277 18.41 12.02 -20.11
CA PHE A 277 18.82 11.31 -18.89
C PHE A 277 18.73 9.79 -19.04
N THR A 278 17.55 9.26 -19.38
CA THR A 278 17.34 7.81 -19.56
C THR A 278 18.27 7.22 -20.63
N ARG A 279 18.51 7.94 -21.74
CA ARG A 279 19.40 7.48 -22.81
C ARG A 279 20.87 7.46 -22.40
N MET A 280 21.33 8.48 -21.68
CA MET A 280 22.72 8.58 -21.24
C MET A 280 23.05 7.57 -20.14
N TYR A 281 22.14 7.41 -19.17
CA TYR A 281 22.24 6.38 -18.12
C TYR A 281 22.34 4.98 -18.76
N ASN A 282 21.36 4.60 -19.59
CA ASN A 282 21.36 3.26 -20.23
C ASN A 282 22.54 3.01 -21.19
N ALA A 283 23.26 4.04 -21.64
CA ALA A 283 24.44 3.92 -22.49
C ALA A 283 25.75 3.70 -21.71
N GLN A 284 25.74 3.92 -20.39
CA GLN A 284 26.91 3.81 -19.52
C GLN A 284 26.83 2.57 -18.61
N SER A 285 27.87 2.32 -17.83
CA SER A 285 27.88 1.23 -16.85
C SER A 285 28.15 1.79 -15.46
N HIS A 286 27.08 1.90 -14.69
CA HIS A 286 27.08 2.44 -13.34
C HIS A 286 27.66 1.43 -12.33
N PRO A 287 28.41 1.91 -11.31
CA PRO A 287 28.93 1.05 -10.26
C PRO A 287 27.81 0.70 -9.27
N LEU A 288 27.70 -0.58 -8.91
CA LEU A 288 26.78 -1.03 -7.86
C LEU A 288 27.59 -1.47 -6.63
N PRO A 289 27.16 -1.15 -5.40
CA PRO A 289 27.96 -1.40 -4.20
C PRO A 289 27.87 -2.86 -3.75
N PHE A 290 26.75 -3.54 -4.05
CA PHE A 290 26.51 -4.95 -3.76
C PHE A 290 25.71 -5.59 -4.91
N MET A 291 25.85 -6.91 -5.12
CA MET A 291 24.90 -7.66 -5.96
C MET A 291 23.59 -7.85 -5.17
N LYS A 292 22.43 -7.70 -5.81
CA LYS A 292 21.11 -7.85 -5.14
C LYS A 292 21.04 -9.21 -4.44
N ALA A 293 20.74 -9.22 -3.13
CA ALA A 293 20.70 -10.45 -2.33
C ALA A 293 19.67 -11.48 -2.84
N SER A 294 18.63 -11.03 -3.55
CA SER A 294 17.65 -11.89 -4.21
C SER A 294 18.26 -12.84 -5.25
N SER A 295 19.45 -12.57 -5.81
CA SER A 295 20.13 -13.48 -6.73
C SER A 295 20.91 -14.61 -6.05
N VAL A 296 20.98 -14.64 -4.71
CA VAL A 296 21.76 -15.63 -3.94
C VAL A 296 20.85 -16.73 -3.35
N VAL A 297 19.54 -16.46 -3.20
CA VAL A 297 18.56 -17.41 -2.65
C VAL A 297 17.85 -18.18 -3.76
N ASN A 298 18.60 -18.95 -4.55
CA ASN A 298 18.00 -19.97 -5.42
C ASN A 298 18.68 -21.34 -5.33
N PRO A 299 18.65 -22.00 -4.15
CA PRO A 299 19.08 -23.39 -3.99
C PRO A 299 17.97 -24.37 -4.42
N SER A 300 17.36 -24.19 -5.60
CA SER A 300 16.36 -25.09 -6.19
C SER A 300 16.98 -26.41 -6.72
N LYS A 301 17.81 -27.07 -5.90
CA LYS A 301 18.27 -28.45 -6.12
C LYS A 301 17.84 -29.35 -4.97
N LYS A 302 16.72 -30.04 -5.24
CA LYS A 302 16.12 -31.13 -4.48
C LYS A 302 17.13 -31.97 -3.69
N ILE A 303 17.02 -31.95 -2.36
CA ILE A 303 17.39 -33.07 -1.51
C ILE A 303 16.11 -33.46 -0.76
N ALA A 304 15.58 -34.63 -1.07
CA ALA A 304 14.45 -35.20 -0.34
C ALA A 304 14.97 -35.90 0.93
N LYS A 305 14.29 -35.70 2.06
CA LYS A 305 14.31 -36.61 3.21
C LYS A 305 13.08 -36.43 4.10
N ASP A 306 12.71 -37.51 4.77
CA ASP A 306 11.41 -37.73 5.41
C ASP A 306 11.09 -36.85 6.63
N LYS A 307 9.78 -36.69 6.89
CA LYS A 307 9.25 -36.32 8.21
C LYS A 307 9.58 -37.41 9.24
N PRO A 308 9.91 -37.01 10.47
CA PRO A 308 9.03 -37.38 11.59
C PRO A 308 8.46 -36.16 12.31
N ASP A 309 7.33 -36.39 12.94
CA ASP A 309 6.56 -35.42 13.73
C ASP A 309 7.05 -35.39 15.19
N LEU A 310 7.34 -34.19 15.70
CA LEU A 310 7.32 -33.90 17.14
C LEU A 310 7.14 -32.39 17.34
N GLU A 311 6.05 -32.02 18.03
CA GLU A 311 5.79 -30.67 18.53
C GLU A 311 6.85 -30.23 19.56
N GLU A 312 6.82 -28.94 19.94
CA GLU A 312 7.63 -28.32 21.02
C GLU A 312 9.08 -27.88 20.67
N ALA A 313 9.21 -26.97 19.68
CA ALA A 313 10.22 -25.89 19.67
C ALA A 313 9.96 -24.86 18.55
N MET A 314 9.04 -23.90 18.75
CA MET A 314 9.00 -22.66 17.95
C MET A 314 9.46 -21.48 18.81
N ASP A 315 10.71 -21.07 18.61
CA ASP A 315 11.27 -19.81 19.08
C ASP A 315 11.45 -18.90 17.85
N ASP A 316 10.34 -18.34 17.37
CA ASP A 316 10.34 -17.44 16.21
C ASP A 316 10.72 -16.02 16.65
N SER A 317 12.01 -15.70 16.52
CA SER A 317 12.52 -14.32 16.58
C SER A 317 12.09 -13.52 15.34
N GLU A 318 11.68 -12.26 15.53
CA GLU A 318 10.90 -11.42 14.59
C GLU A 318 11.55 -11.06 13.22
N ASP A 319 12.68 -11.66 12.81
CA ASP A 319 13.40 -11.29 11.57
C ASP A 319 13.01 -12.10 10.31
N GLU A 320 12.34 -13.25 10.43
CA GLU A 320 12.03 -14.13 9.26
C GLU A 320 10.65 -13.93 8.61
N ALA A 321 9.72 -13.23 9.27
CA ALA A 321 8.34 -13.06 8.75
C ALA A 321 8.27 -12.20 7.46
N ILE A 322 9.26 -11.32 7.22
CA ILE A 322 9.25 -10.35 6.11
C ILE A 322 9.51 -11.01 4.74
N LEU A 323 9.96 -12.28 4.71
CA LEU A 323 10.37 -12.98 3.49
C LEU A 323 9.29 -13.89 2.86
N LYS A 324 8.17 -14.16 3.54
CA LYS A 324 7.13 -15.10 3.02
C LYS A 324 6.12 -14.45 2.07
N ASP A 325 5.77 -13.17 2.24
CA ASP A 325 4.86 -12.45 1.33
C ASP A 325 5.45 -12.18 -0.06
N ALA A 326 6.72 -12.52 -0.31
CA ALA A 326 7.40 -12.25 -1.58
C ALA A 326 7.24 -13.37 -2.64
N ALA A 327 6.38 -14.36 -2.41
CA ALA A 327 6.34 -15.60 -3.21
C ALA A 327 5.02 -15.86 -3.98
N GLU A 328 3.93 -15.13 -3.71
CA GLU A 328 2.60 -15.44 -4.30
C GLU A 328 2.12 -14.46 -5.38
N ASP A 329 2.71 -13.27 -5.50
CA ASP A 329 2.21 -12.18 -6.37
C ASP A 329 2.92 -12.01 -7.75
N ASP A 330 3.92 -12.84 -8.08
CA ASP A 330 4.79 -12.63 -9.27
C ASP A 330 4.72 -13.79 -10.29
N ALA A 331 3.54 -14.42 -10.44
CA ALA A 331 3.34 -15.64 -11.23
C ALA A 331 2.71 -15.44 -12.63
N GLU A 332 2.38 -14.21 -13.03
CA GLU A 332 1.64 -13.94 -14.28
C GLU A 332 2.28 -12.87 -15.20
N GLU A 333 3.60 -12.87 -15.42
CA GLU A 333 4.21 -12.05 -16.50
C GLU A 333 5.55 -12.58 -17.10
N GLU A 334 5.69 -13.90 -17.36
CA GLU A 334 6.81 -14.47 -18.14
C GLU A 334 6.41 -14.91 -19.57
N GLU A 335 6.52 -14.02 -20.57
CA GLU A 335 6.66 -14.45 -21.98
C GLU A 335 7.26 -13.39 -22.95
N ASP A 336 8.47 -12.85 -22.67
CA ASP A 336 9.50 -12.55 -23.71
C ASP A 336 10.80 -11.96 -23.10
N MET A 337 11.86 -12.77 -22.91
CA MET A 337 13.22 -12.23 -22.70
C MET A 337 14.32 -13.04 -23.42
N ASP A 338 14.90 -12.40 -24.44
CA ASP A 338 16.05 -12.85 -25.22
C ASP A 338 17.32 -13.00 -24.32
N PRO A 339 17.90 -14.22 -24.20
CA PRO A 339 19.03 -14.50 -23.30
C PRO A 339 20.37 -13.89 -23.74
N THR A 340 20.40 -13.03 -24.76
CA THR A 340 21.62 -12.34 -25.21
C THR A 340 21.91 -11.00 -24.53
N LYS A 341 20.98 -10.47 -23.72
CA LYS A 341 21.15 -9.19 -22.98
C LYS A 341 21.52 -9.35 -21.51
N ASP A 342 21.66 -10.58 -21.01
CA ASP A 342 21.93 -10.81 -19.60
C ASP A 342 23.38 -10.45 -19.22
N LYS A 343 23.51 -9.43 -18.36
CA LYS A 343 24.79 -8.81 -17.98
C LYS A 343 25.57 -9.62 -16.94
N TYR A 344 25.01 -10.73 -16.45
CA TYR A 344 25.58 -11.54 -15.35
C TYR A 344 26.34 -12.81 -15.80
N ILE A 345 26.36 -13.17 -17.09
CA ILE A 345 27.11 -14.35 -17.57
C ILE A 345 28.51 -13.97 -18.07
N ALA A 346 29.52 -14.15 -17.19
CA ALA A 346 30.92 -14.06 -17.56
C ALA A 346 31.34 -15.24 -18.47
N LYS A 347 31.42 -15.01 -19.80
CA LYS A 347 31.87 -16.02 -20.77
C LYS A 347 33.31 -16.48 -20.47
N PRO A 348 33.58 -17.78 -20.26
CA PRO A 348 34.93 -18.26 -19.99
C PRO A 348 35.84 -18.05 -21.21
N LYS A 349 37.03 -17.49 -20.97
CA LYS A 349 38.05 -17.25 -22.01
C LYS A 349 38.41 -18.56 -22.71
N LYS A 350 38.28 -18.61 -24.05
CA LYS A 350 38.69 -19.75 -24.89
C LYS A 350 40.15 -20.14 -24.59
N LYS A 351 40.36 -21.28 -23.92
CA LYS A 351 41.68 -21.93 -23.89
C LYS A 351 42.02 -22.40 -25.30
N LYS A 352 43.21 -22.06 -25.80
CA LYS A 352 43.76 -22.60 -27.05
C LYS A 352 43.93 -24.12 -26.89
N ALA A 353 43.30 -24.91 -27.76
CA ALA A 353 43.66 -26.31 -27.97
C ALA A 353 44.71 -26.41 -29.11
N PRO A 354 45.63 -27.39 -29.07
CA PRO A 354 46.84 -27.37 -29.89
C PRO A 354 46.70 -27.97 -31.30
N ALA A 355 47.76 -27.74 -32.09
CA ALA A 355 48.03 -28.13 -33.46
C ALA A 355 47.41 -29.44 -34.00
N ALA A 356 46.92 -29.37 -35.25
CA ALA A 356 46.55 -30.52 -36.06
C ALA A 356 47.77 -31.28 -36.61
N LYS A 357 47.73 -32.61 -36.59
CA LYS A 357 48.53 -33.49 -37.47
C LYS A 357 47.63 -34.01 -38.58
N GLY A 358 48.05 -33.89 -39.84
CA GLY A 358 47.23 -34.19 -41.00
C GLY A 358 47.53 -35.50 -41.74
N LYS A 359 46.59 -35.85 -42.64
CA LYS A 359 46.66 -36.67 -43.88
C LYS A 359 45.34 -36.34 -44.60
N GLY A 360 45.28 -35.74 -45.79
CA GLY A 360 45.59 -36.33 -47.12
C GLY A 360 44.39 -37.19 -47.60
N LYS A 361 43.89 -37.13 -48.85
CA LYS A 361 44.33 -36.48 -50.11
C LYS A 361 43.28 -36.72 -51.24
N LYS A 362 42.86 -35.66 -51.99
CA LYS A 362 42.40 -35.60 -53.42
C LYS A 362 41.66 -34.25 -53.63
N LYS A 363 42.08 -33.29 -54.50
CA LYS A 363 42.09 -33.21 -56.00
C LYS A 363 40.68 -33.46 -56.61
N ALA A 364 40.09 -32.60 -57.45
CA ALA A 364 40.48 -31.30 -58.06
C ALA A 364 39.19 -30.56 -58.57
N ASP A 365 39.10 -29.51 -59.41
CA ASP A 365 40.04 -28.67 -60.23
C ASP A 365 39.34 -27.34 -60.69
N SER A 366 40.05 -26.40 -61.36
CA SER A 366 39.56 -25.13 -62.04
C SER A 366 38.91 -24.02 -61.15
N GLY A 367 38.99 -22.69 -61.39
CA GLY A 367 39.20 -21.86 -62.61
C GLY A 367 37.83 -21.36 -63.13
N ASP A 368 37.54 -20.09 -63.45
CA ASP A 368 38.32 -18.85 -63.64
C ASP A 368 37.43 -17.59 -63.39
N GLU A 369 37.90 -16.38 -63.71
CA GLU A 369 37.16 -15.08 -63.69
C GLU A 369 35.95 -15.03 -64.67
N ASP A 370 34.92 -14.19 -64.41
CA ASP A 370 34.59 -12.96 -65.21
C ASP A 370 33.24 -12.27 -64.80
N ASP A 371 32.90 -11.19 -65.52
CA ASP A 371 32.06 -10.02 -65.14
C ASP A 371 30.53 -10.02 -65.43
N GLU A 372 29.89 -8.91 -65.03
CA GLU A 372 28.70 -8.23 -65.61
C GLU A 372 27.22 -8.66 -65.38
N GLU A 373 26.35 -7.71 -65.77
CA GLU A 373 25.02 -7.33 -65.28
C GLU A 373 23.80 -8.24 -65.63
N GLU A 374 22.70 -8.10 -64.85
CA GLU A 374 21.41 -7.67 -65.45
C GLU A 374 20.34 -7.20 -64.43
N LYS A 375 19.46 -6.27 -64.87
CA LYS A 375 18.16 -5.93 -64.25
C LYS A 375 17.09 -5.97 -65.34
N PRO A 376 15.82 -6.26 -65.01
CA PRO A 376 14.81 -5.23 -65.31
C PRO A 376 13.65 -5.06 -64.29
N LYS A 377 13.01 -3.88 -64.37
CA LYS A 377 11.65 -3.50 -63.90
C LYS A 377 10.86 -3.03 -65.15
N PRO A 378 9.51 -3.09 -65.26
CA PRO A 378 8.52 -2.19 -64.57
C PRO A 378 7.17 -2.90 -64.24
N ALA A 379 6.05 -2.33 -63.75
CA ALA A 379 5.36 -1.03 -63.84
C ALA A 379 4.37 -0.86 -62.62
N ALA A 380 4.07 0.33 -62.03
CA ALA A 380 3.15 1.43 -62.45
C ALA A 380 1.65 1.01 -62.64
N LYS A 381 0.59 1.73 -62.21
CA LYS A 381 0.43 3.14 -61.71
C LYS A 381 -1.03 3.43 -61.19
N LYS A 382 -1.22 4.49 -60.36
CA LYS A 382 -2.48 5.29 -60.10
C LYS A 382 -3.59 4.65 -59.22
N LYS A 383 -4.47 5.36 -58.47
CA LYS A 383 -4.67 6.81 -58.13
C LYS A 383 -5.55 6.96 -56.86
N ALA A 384 -5.48 8.10 -56.14
CA ALA A 384 -6.42 8.53 -55.07
C ALA A 384 -7.58 9.41 -55.66
N PRO A 385 -8.63 9.90 -54.93
CA PRO A 385 -8.49 10.86 -53.78
C PRO A 385 -9.60 10.93 -52.68
N ALA A 386 -9.34 11.78 -51.66
CA ALA A 386 -10.27 12.65 -50.88
C ALA A 386 -11.11 12.16 -49.65
N LYS A 387 -11.22 13.10 -48.69
CA LYS A 387 -11.95 13.18 -47.37
C LYS A 387 -13.38 13.76 -47.55
N PRO A 388 -14.31 13.93 -46.54
CA PRO A 388 -14.09 14.16 -45.09
C PRO A 388 -15.14 13.65 -44.03
N ARG A 389 -14.88 14.00 -42.75
CA ARG A 389 -15.72 14.13 -41.51
C ARG A 389 -17.26 14.01 -41.71
N ALA A 390 -18.10 13.44 -40.81
CA ALA A 390 -18.25 13.80 -39.38
C ALA A 390 -19.37 12.97 -38.67
N LYS A 391 -19.36 12.96 -37.31
CA LYS A 391 -20.47 12.74 -36.36
C LYS A 391 -21.47 11.57 -36.58
N LYS A 392 -21.55 10.70 -35.58
CA LYS A 392 -22.72 10.68 -34.68
C LYS A 392 -22.28 10.43 -33.25
#